data_AF-A0A2X4TZR8-F1
#
_entry.id   AF-A0A2X4TZR8-F1
#
_cell.length_a   1.000
_cell.length_b   1.000
_cell.length_c   1.000
_cell.angle_alpha   90.00
_cell.angle_beta   90.00
_cell.angle_gamma   90.00
#
_symmetry.space_group_name_H-M   'P 1'
#
loop_
_entity.id
_entity.type
_entity.pdbx_description
1 polymer ?
#
loop_
_entity_poly.entity_id
_entity_poly.type
_entity_poly.pdbx_seq_one_letter_code
_entity_poly.pdbx_strand_id
1 'polypeptide(L)'
;MDVTGAGLHNIETKWLYDFLTLEKCRNFSQAAIIRNVSQPAFSRRIRALEHAVGVELFNRQVSPLQLSEQGKIFHSQVRHLLQQLESNLTELRGGSDYTLHKIKIAAAHSLSLGLLPTIVKQMPTQFTYSVEAIDVDQAVDMLREGQSDFIFSYHDENLQQTPFDNIRLFESRLFPVCASSEQGEPRYTLEQPHFPLLNYSQNSYMGRLINRTLTRHAELSFSTFFVSSMSELLKQVVMDGCGIAWLPEYAIRQEITDGRLIVLDADELVYPDSGLCLSHEYPHEPGGRNVLARPAWASGRAVDHQAERRCSPATVARVSGQDSYQRIAARTSDAVESIIGHATASSYPATISGISVQPIIIA
;
A
#
# COMPACT_ATOMS: atom_id res chain seq x y z
N MET A 1 -41.48 0.02 5.63
CA MET A 1 -40.65 -1.14 5.25
C MET A 1 -40.54 -1.08 3.74
N ASP A 2 -39.32 -1.09 3.21
CA ASP A 2 -39.11 -1.13 1.76
C ASP A 2 -38.96 -2.60 1.29
N VAL A 3 -39.05 -2.81 -0.02
CA VAL A 3 -39.22 -4.12 -0.69
C VAL A 3 -38.11 -5.15 -0.42
N THR A 4 -37.03 -4.75 0.26
CA THR A 4 -35.85 -5.58 0.61
C THR A 4 -35.74 -5.96 2.08
N GLY A 5 -36.67 -5.54 2.95
CA GLY A 5 -36.66 -5.92 4.37
C GLY A 5 -35.56 -5.25 5.23
N ALA A 6 -34.76 -4.35 4.66
CA ALA A 6 -33.81 -3.53 5.40
C ALA A 6 -34.52 -2.39 6.13
N GLY A 7 -34.11 -2.11 7.37
CA GLY A 7 -34.57 -0.93 8.12
C GLY A 7 -34.19 0.35 7.38
N LEU A 8 -35.11 1.31 7.26
CA LEU A 8 -34.80 2.62 6.71
C LEU A 8 -33.97 3.40 7.74
N HIS A 9 -32.66 3.54 7.48
CA HIS A 9 -31.77 4.36 8.28
C HIS A 9 -31.80 5.80 7.75
N ASN A 10 -32.24 6.75 8.58
CA ASN A 10 -32.32 8.16 8.20
C ASN A 10 -30.97 8.87 8.42
N ILE A 11 -29.96 8.50 7.63
CA ILE A 11 -28.60 9.08 7.71
C ILE A 11 -28.52 10.32 6.83
N GLU A 12 -28.14 11.46 7.39
CA GLU A 12 -27.90 12.70 6.65
C GLU A 12 -26.41 12.92 6.35
N THR A 13 -26.09 13.37 5.13
CA THR A 13 -24.72 13.73 4.73
C THR A 13 -24.07 14.77 5.66
N LYS A 14 -24.87 15.67 6.26
CA LYS A 14 -24.39 16.65 7.25
C LYS A 14 -23.74 15.96 8.45
N TRP A 15 -24.31 14.86 8.91
CA TRP A 15 -23.82 14.14 10.08
C TRP A 15 -22.50 13.42 9.77
N LEU A 16 -22.32 12.98 8.52
CA LEU A 16 -21.06 12.39 8.03
C LEU A 16 -19.91 13.42 8.05
N TYR A 17 -20.15 14.63 7.55
CA TYR A 17 -19.16 15.71 7.65
C TYR A 17 -18.88 16.12 9.10
N ASP A 18 -19.92 16.16 9.95
CA ASP A 18 -19.79 16.46 11.37
C ASP A 18 -18.94 15.38 12.08
N PHE A 19 -19.13 14.09 11.73
CA PHE A 19 -18.33 12.96 12.21
C PHE A 19 -16.85 13.10 11.84
N LEU A 20 -16.51 13.31 10.56
CA LEU A 20 -15.12 13.51 10.12
C LEU A 20 -14.46 14.72 10.78
N THR A 21 -15.24 15.79 11.01
CA THR A 21 -14.72 16.99 11.68
C THR A 21 -14.45 16.74 13.16
N LEU A 22 -15.31 15.97 13.84
CA LEU A 22 -15.12 15.60 15.24
C LEU A 22 -13.90 14.70 15.43
N GLU A 23 -13.67 13.75 14.53
CA GLU A 23 -12.48 12.91 14.51
C GLU A 23 -11.21 13.77 14.47
N LYS A 24 -11.13 14.69 13.50
CA LYS A 24 -9.96 15.56 13.30
C LYS A 24 -9.69 16.48 14.49
N CYS A 25 -10.73 17.01 15.13
CA CYS A 25 -10.59 17.95 16.25
C CYS A 25 -10.43 17.27 17.60
N ARG A 26 -10.92 16.04 17.76
CA ARG A 26 -11.01 15.30 19.03
C ARG A 26 -11.66 16.11 20.17
N ASN A 27 -12.49 17.09 19.82
CA ASN A 27 -13.16 18.01 20.75
C ASN A 27 -14.50 18.51 20.17
N PHE A 28 -15.59 18.24 20.89
CA PHE A 28 -16.96 18.59 20.46
C PHE A 28 -17.19 20.09 20.29
N SER A 29 -16.66 20.91 21.19
CA SER A 29 -16.84 22.38 21.14
C SER A 29 -16.10 22.97 19.95
N GLN A 30 -14.86 22.53 19.72
CA GLN A 30 -14.05 22.98 18.58
C GLN A 30 -14.66 22.53 17.24
N ALA A 31 -15.10 21.27 17.14
CA ALA A 31 -15.74 20.75 15.93
C ALA A 31 -17.05 21.49 15.62
N ALA A 32 -17.87 21.80 16.64
CA ALA A 32 -19.11 22.56 16.46
C ALA A 32 -18.86 23.97 15.92
N ILE A 33 -17.80 24.65 16.40
CA ILE A 33 -17.36 25.95 15.87
C ILE A 33 -16.98 25.83 14.38
N ILE A 34 -16.17 24.84 14.01
CA ILE A 34 -15.75 24.62 12.60
C ILE A 34 -16.95 24.34 11.68
N ARG A 35 -17.97 23.64 12.21
CA ARG A 35 -19.21 23.33 11.48
C ARG A 35 -20.28 24.41 11.57
N ASN A 36 -19.97 25.56 12.17
CA ASN A 36 -20.87 26.71 12.33
C ASN A 36 -22.22 26.33 12.95
N VAL A 37 -22.20 25.51 14.00
CA VAL A 37 -23.40 25.09 14.74
C VAL A 37 -23.17 25.19 16.24
N SER A 38 -24.25 25.25 17.02
CA SER A 38 -24.13 25.17 18.47
C SER A 38 -23.70 23.76 18.90
N GLN A 39 -22.89 23.67 19.96
CA GLN A 39 -22.42 22.39 20.49
C GLN A 39 -23.57 21.41 20.82
N PRO A 40 -24.71 21.83 21.41
CA PRO A 40 -25.83 20.92 21.66
C PRO A 40 -26.48 20.39 20.37
N ALA A 41 -26.52 21.19 19.31
CA ALA A 41 -27.02 20.74 18.01
C ALA A 41 -26.05 19.74 17.36
N PHE A 42 -24.75 20.04 17.41
CA PHE A 42 -23.69 19.15 16.91
C PHE A 42 -23.70 17.79 17.63
N SER A 43 -23.74 17.81 18.96
CA SER A 43 -23.78 16.60 19.78
C SER A 43 -25.03 15.76 19.50
N ARG A 44 -26.19 16.38 19.23
CA ARG A 44 -27.41 15.66 18.81
C ARG A 44 -27.24 14.97 17.45
N ARG A 45 -26.59 15.61 16.47
CA ARG A 45 -26.33 15.00 15.16
C ARG A 45 -25.40 13.80 15.24
N ILE A 46 -24.31 13.90 16.02
CA ILE A 46 -23.40 12.75 16.24
C ILE A 46 -24.14 11.59 16.92
N ARG A 47 -24.96 11.87 17.95
CA ARG A 47 -25.79 10.82 18.58
C ARG A 47 -26.80 10.20 17.62
N ALA A 48 -27.42 11.01 16.76
CA ALA A 48 -28.35 10.52 15.75
C ALA A 48 -27.64 9.61 14.74
N LEU A 49 -26.40 9.93 14.36
CA LEU A 49 -25.56 9.09 13.52
C LEU A 49 -25.21 7.76 14.20
N GLU A 50 -24.70 7.80 15.43
CA GLU A 50 -24.41 6.59 16.22
C GLU A 50 -25.65 5.69 16.38
N HIS A 51 -26.82 6.30 16.63
CA HIS A 51 -28.09 5.58 16.70
C HIS A 51 -28.51 5.00 15.34
N ALA A 52 -28.33 5.75 14.24
CA ALA A 52 -28.69 5.29 12.91
C ALA A 52 -27.82 4.12 12.45
N VAL A 53 -26.52 4.12 12.76
CA VAL A 53 -25.59 3.02 12.44
C VAL A 53 -25.72 1.87 13.45
N GLY A 54 -26.19 2.14 14.66
CA GLY A 54 -26.43 1.14 15.71
C GLY A 54 -25.20 0.79 16.57
N VAL A 55 -24.12 1.56 16.46
CA VAL A 55 -22.87 1.37 17.20
C VAL A 55 -22.34 2.71 17.73
N GLU A 56 -21.61 2.67 18.84
CA GLU A 56 -20.86 3.83 19.31
C GLU A 56 -19.64 4.05 18.42
N LEU A 57 -19.53 5.23 17.81
CA LEU A 57 -18.44 5.57 16.90
C LEU A 57 -17.29 6.26 17.62
N PHE A 58 -17.55 6.92 18.76
CA PHE A 58 -16.53 7.54 19.59
C PHE A 58 -16.45 6.91 20.98
N ASN A 59 -15.23 6.64 21.44
CA ASN A 59 -14.98 6.29 22.83
C ASN A 59 -14.95 7.57 23.69
N ARG A 60 -16.02 7.81 24.45
CA ARG A 60 -16.16 8.99 25.32
C ARG A 60 -15.46 8.86 26.67
N GLN A 61 -14.91 7.69 26.99
CA GLN A 61 -14.21 7.44 28.25
C GLN A 61 -12.74 7.85 28.22
N VAL A 62 -12.20 8.13 27.02
CA VAL A 62 -10.81 8.54 26.82
C VAL A 62 -10.71 10.04 26.53
N SER A 63 -9.65 10.66 27.05
CA SER A 63 -9.31 12.07 26.81
C SER A 63 -7.85 12.13 26.32
N PRO A 64 -7.58 12.64 25.10
CA PRO A 64 -8.54 13.25 24.16
C PRO A 64 -9.54 12.23 23.57
N LEU A 65 -10.67 12.73 23.04
CA LEU A 65 -11.70 11.90 22.42
C LEU A 65 -11.09 11.10 21.25
N GLN A 66 -11.43 9.82 21.15
CA GLN A 66 -10.96 8.94 20.07
C GLN A 66 -12.12 8.16 19.46
N LEU A 67 -11.91 7.64 18.26
CA LEU A 67 -12.81 6.68 17.64
C LEU A 67 -12.82 5.36 18.43
N SER A 68 -13.97 4.70 18.49
CA SER A 68 -14.02 3.29 18.86
C SER A 68 -13.43 2.42 17.72
N GLU A 69 -13.23 1.12 17.95
CA GLU A 69 -12.81 0.21 16.86
C GLU A 69 -13.81 0.22 15.70
N GLN A 70 -15.11 0.24 15.99
CA GLN A 70 -16.16 0.39 14.98
C GLN A 70 -16.12 1.76 14.31
N GLY A 71 -15.78 2.81 15.07
CA GLY A 71 -15.58 4.17 14.56
C GLY A 71 -14.44 4.28 13.55
N LYS A 72 -13.33 3.53 13.73
CA LYS A 72 -12.22 3.49 12.77
C LYS A 72 -12.64 2.89 11.44
N ILE A 73 -13.37 1.77 11.49
CA ILE A 73 -13.93 1.13 10.28
C ILE A 73 -14.89 2.11 9.59
N PHE A 74 -15.83 2.69 10.34
CA PHE A 74 -16.80 3.65 9.81
C PHE A 74 -16.13 4.90 9.22
N HIS A 75 -15.01 5.36 9.81
CA HIS A 75 -14.27 6.52 9.31
C HIS A 75 -13.74 6.32 7.89
N SER A 76 -13.11 5.18 7.63
CA SER A 76 -12.64 4.83 6.28
C SER A 76 -13.79 4.83 5.26
N GLN A 77 -14.93 4.24 5.62
CA GLN A 77 -16.12 4.15 4.77
C GLN A 77 -16.75 5.52 4.49
N VAL A 78 -16.94 6.35 5.52
CA VAL A 78 -17.54 7.68 5.37
C VAL A 78 -16.67 8.59 4.52
N ARG A 79 -15.34 8.56 4.71
CA ARG A 79 -14.42 9.34 3.88
C ARG A 79 -14.58 8.95 2.40
N HIS A 80 -14.57 7.66 2.11
CA HIS A 80 -14.72 7.17 0.74
C HIS A 80 -16.09 7.56 0.14
N LEU A 81 -17.18 7.33 0.86
CA LEU A 81 -18.54 7.68 0.42
C LEU A 81 -18.67 9.17 0.07
N LEU A 82 -18.11 10.05 0.90
CA LEU A 82 -18.14 11.49 0.66
C LEU A 82 -17.26 11.89 -0.54
N GLN A 83 -16.09 11.27 -0.69
CA GLN A 83 -15.23 11.49 -1.87
C GLN A 83 -15.92 11.05 -3.16
N GLN A 84 -16.58 9.89 -3.16
CA GLN A 84 -17.35 9.39 -4.30
C GLN A 84 -18.52 10.32 -4.63
N LEU A 85 -19.29 10.74 -3.62
CA LEU A 85 -20.39 11.68 -3.80
C LEU A 85 -19.90 13.00 -4.41
N GLU A 86 -18.80 13.56 -3.90
CA GLU A 86 -18.20 14.80 -4.41
C GLU A 86 -17.70 14.64 -5.85
N SER A 87 -17.09 13.50 -6.18
CA SER A 87 -16.64 13.19 -7.54
C SER A 87 -17.81 13.11 -8.52
N ASN A 88 -18.83 12.32 -8.19
CA ASN A 88 -20.03 12.16 -9.00
C ASN A 88 -20.76 13.50 -9.22
N LEU A 89 -20.87 14.32 -8.17
CA LEU A 89 -21.47 15.65 -8.28
C LEU A 89 -20.66 16.57 -9.19
N THR A 90 -19.34 16.41 -9.27
CA THR A 90 -18.51 17.25 -10.12
C THR A 90 -18.50 16.79 -11.57
N GLU A 91 -18.52 15.48 -11.82
CA GLU A 91 -18.73 14.90 -13.14
C GLU A 91 -20.06 15.40 -13.75
N LEU A 92 -21.15 15.35 -12.97
CA LEU A 92 -22.46 15.86 -13.38
C LEU A 92 -22.47 17.37 -13.66
N ARG A 93 -21.55 18.13 -13.07
CA ARG A 93 -21.40 19.58 -13.29
C ARG A 93 -20.58 19.91 -14.55
N GLY A 94 -20.18 18.90 -15.33
CA GLY A 94 -19.39 19.10 -16.55
C GLY A 94 -17.93 19.45 -16.26
N GLY A 95 -17.44 19.15 -15.05
CA GLY A 95 -16.02 19.26 -14.73
C GLY A 95 -15.23 18.19 -15.46
N SER A 96 -14.85 18.47 -16.71
CA SER A 96 -13.87 17.67 -17.47
C SER A 96 -12.43 17.92 -17.00
N ASP A 97 -12.24 18.34 -15.75
CA ASP A 97 -10.92 18.49 -15.18
C ASP A 97 -10.56 17.19 -14.48
N TYR A 98 -9.47 16.58 -14.95
CA TYR A 98 -8.75 15.43 -14.39
C TYR A 98 -8.32 15.58 -12.91
N THR A 99 -8.83 16.59 -12.20
CA THR A 99 -8.36 17.09 -10.90
C THR A 99 -9.02 16.44 -9.69
N LEU A 100 -10.03 15.57 -9.86
CA LEU A 100 -10.82 15.08 -8.71
C LEU A 100 -10.67 13.61 -8.35
N HIS A 101 -10.10 12.80 -9.23
CA HIS A 101 -9.85 11.38 -8.93
C HIS A 101 -8.44 11.20 -8.35
N LYS A 102 -8.20 11.82 -7.18
CA LYS A 102 -6.91 11.75 -6.48
C LYS A 102 -6.81 10.48 -5.66
N ILE A 103 -5.92 9.56 -6.06
CA ILE A 103 -5.59 8.34 -5.30
C ILE A 103 -4.39 8.65 -4.39
N LYS A 104 -4.56 8.47 -3.08
CA LYS A 104 -3.50 8.66 -2.09
C LYS A 104 -2.79 7.34 -1.83
N ILE A 105 -1.49 7.33 -2.05
CA ILE A 105 -0.63 6.17 -1.91
C ILE A 105 0.41 6.47 -0.85
N ALA A 106 0.45 5.68 0.22
CA ALA A 106 1.58 5.66 1.13
C ALA A 106 2.54 4.54 0.72
N ALA A 107 3.85 4.75 0.79
CA ALA A 107 4.80 3.73 0.42
C ALA A 107 6.02 3.71 1.34
N ALA A 108 6.48 2.52 1.69
CA ALA A 108 7.78 2.34 2.33
C ALA A 108 8.87 3.02 1.48
N HIS A 109 9.77 3.77 2.10
CA HIS A 109 10.81 4.55 1.39
C HIS A 109 11.51 3.75 0.28
N SER A 110 11.91 2.52 0.57
CA SER A 110 12.63 1.65 -0.36
C SER A 110 11.77 1.14 -1.54
N LEU A 111 10.46 1.04 -1.38
CA LEU A 111 9.52 0.71 -2.47
C LEU A 111 9.14 1.94 -3.30
N SER A 112 9.11 3.11 -2.67
CA SER A 112 8.67 4.36 -3.30
C SER A 112 9.54 4.78 -4.48
N LEU A 113 10.85 4.53 -4.41
CA LEU A 113 11.78 4.86 -5.50
C LEU A 113 12.03 3.66 -6.43
N GLY A 114 12.15 2.46 -5.86
CA GLY A 114 12.50 1.26 -6.63
C GLY A 114 11.37 0.68 -7.47
N LEU A 115 10.10 0.90 -7.08
CA LEU A 115 8.97 0.18 -7.68
C LEU A 115 7.85 1.11 -8.17
N LEU A 116 7.45 2.11 -7.38
CA LEU A 116 6.30 2.95 -7.71
C LEU A 116 6.38 3.62 -9.09
N PRO A 117 7.52 4.14 -9.58
CA PRO A 117 7.59 4.71 -10.93
C PRO A 117 7.17 3.71 -12.03
N THR A 118 7.52 2.43 -11.86
CA THR A 118 7.16 1.36 -12.80
C THR A 118 5.67 1.05 -12.73
N ILE A 119 5.10 1.05 -11.52
CA ILE A 119 3.67 0.83 -11.29
C ILE A 119 2.85 1.99 -11.87
N VAL A 120 3.20 3.24 -11.52
CA VAL A 120 2.49 4.44 -11.97
C VAL A 120 2.48 4.57 -13.48
N LYS A 121 3.52 4.10 -14.18
CA LYS A 121 3.56 4.10 -15.65
C LYS A 121 2.46 3.23 -16.28
N GLN A 122 1.97 2.23 -15.57
CA GLN A 122 0.92 1.32 -16.04
C GLN A 122 -0.46 1.68 -15.50
N MET A 123 -0.52 2.63 -14.57
CA MET A 123 -1.75 3.05 -13.95
C MET A 123 -2.60 3.92 -14.89
N PRO A 124 -3.94 3.86 -14.80
CA PRO A 124 -4.82 4.61 -15.69
C PRO A 124 -4.65 6.13 -15.57
N THR A 125 -4.61 6.83 -16.72
CA THR A 125 -4.30 8.27 -16.78
C THR A 125 -5.45 9.19 -16.33
N GLN A 126 -6.64 8.64 -16.09
CA GLN A 126 -7.80 9.38 -15.59
C GLN A 126 -7.72 9.73 -14.09
N PHE A 127 -6.74 9.20 -13.37
CA PHE A 127 -6.49 9.47 -11.95
C PHE A 127 -5.27 10.36 -11.75
N THR A 128 -5.28 11.14 -10.65
CA THR A 128 -4.08 11.81 -10.13
C THR A 128 -3.52 10.99 -8.96
N TYR A 129 -2.26 10.58 -9.02
CA TYR A 129 -1.63 9.79 -7.96
C TYR A 129 -0.82 10.68 -7.03
N SER A 130 -1.11 10.60 -5.73
CA SER A 130 -0.42 11.34 -4.67
C SER A 130 0.35 10.36 -3.81
N VAL A 131 1.65 10.30 -4.01
CA VAL A 131 2.54 9.37 -3.32
C VAL A 131 3.21 10.07 -2.14
N GLU A 132 3.17 9.46 -0.97
CA GLU A 132 3.94 9.86 0.20
C GLU A 132 4.88 8.71 0.62
N ALA A 133 6.17 9.01 0.71
CA ALA A 133 7.17 8.05 1.14
C ALA A 133 7.36 8.15 2.66
N ILE A 134 7.06 7.07 3.37
CA ILE A 134 6.99 7.04 4.84
C ILE A 134 7.56 5.74 5.39
N ASP A 135 7.75 5.69 6.71
CA ASP A 135 8.09 4.47 7.42
C ASP A 135 6.91 3.48 7.41
N VAL A 136 7.21 2.18 7.40
CA VAL A 136 6.21 1.10 7.34
C VAL A 136 5.17 1.22 8.45
N ASP A 137 5.61 1.49 9.68
CA ASP A 137 4.71 1.59 10.83
C ASP A 137 3.74 2.79 10.67
N GLN A 138 4.21 3.92 10.13
CA GLN A 138 3.36 5.08 9.82
C GLN A 138 2.40 4.79 8.67
N ALA A 139 2.81 3.99 7.67
CA ALA A 139 1.94 3.60 6.57
C ALA A 139 0.73 2.81 7.04
N VAL A 140 0.92 1.93 8.01
CA VAL A 140 -0.18 1.19 8.64
C VAL A 140 -1.19 2.14 9.27
N ASP A 141 -0.72 3.11 10.04
CA ASP A 141 -1.59 4.08 10.71
C ASP A 141 -2.30 4.98 9.69
N MET A 142 -1.61 5.41 8.64
CA MET A 142 -2.22 6.18 7.55
C MET A 142 -3.29 5.39 6.79
N LEU A 143 -3.15 4.07 6.64
CA LEU A 143 -4.22 3.25 6.08
C LEU A 143 -5.38 3.16 7.08
N ARG A 144 -5.12 2.78 8.33
CA ARG A 144 -6.12 2.65 9.41
C ARG A 144 -6.96 3.91 9.60
N GLU A 145 -6.31 5.06 9.64
CA GLU A 145 -6.95 6.36 9.81
C GLU A 145 -7.59 6.88 8.51
N GLY A 146 -7.45 6.16 7.40
CA GLY A 146 -7.97 6.60 6.11
C GLY A 146 -7.30 7.89 5.64
N GLN A 147 -6.02 8.09 5.93
CA GLN A 147 -5.22 9.18 5.36
C GLN A 147 -4.66 8.80 3.98
N SER A 148 -4.47 7.51 3.73
CA SER A 148 -4.11 6.91 2.45
C SER A 148 -5.22 5.96 1.96
N ASP A 149 -5.30 5.75 0.65
CA ASP A 149 -6.25 4.81 0.03
C ASP A 149 -5.58 3.45 -0.20
N PHE A 150 -4.28 3.46 -0.50
CA PHE A 150 -3.44 2.27 -0.64
C PHE A 150 -2.11 2.45 0.09
N ILE A 151 -1.56 1.34 0.58
CA ILE A 151 -0.15 1.31 1.02
C ILE A 151 0.66 0.27 0.26
N PHE A 152 1.88 0.66 -0.13
CA PHE A 152 2.91 -0.24 -0.66
C PHE A 152 3.91 -0.50 0.46
N SER A 153 3.86 -1.69 1.02
CA SER A 153 4.65 -2.07 2.19
C SER A 153 5.22 -3.47 2.03
N TYR A 154 5.96 -3.92 3.05
CA TYR A 154 6.45 -5.28 3.15
C TYR A 154 5.48 -6.16 3.94
N HIS A 155 5.83 -7.43 4.07
CA HIS A 155 5.07 -8.37 4.86
C HIS A 155 4.93 -7.92 6.33
N ASP A 156 3.70 -7.72 6.79
CA ASP A 156 3.35 -7.46 8.19
C ASP A 156 2.11 -8.28 8.56
N GLU A 157 2.22 -9.13 9.57
CA GLU A 157 1.14 -10.02 10.03
C GLU A 157 -0.11 -9.25 10.49
N ASN A 158 0.05 -8.01 10.97
CA ASN A 158 -1.08 -7.18 11.42
C ASN A 158 -1.88 -6.58 10.26
N LEU A 159 -1.27 -6.51 9.07
CA LEU A 159 -1.87 -5.96 7.85
C LEU A 159 -2.49 -7.05 6.97
N GLN A 160 -2.27 -8.32 7.29
CA GLN A 160 -2.87 -9.46 6.61
C GLN A 160 -4.16 -9.95 7.27
N GLN A 161 -4.71 -9.17 8.19
CA GLN A 161 -5.92 -9.46 8.94
C GLN A 161 -6.99 -8.40 8.65
N THR A 162 -8.25 -8.78 8.86
CA THR A 162 -9.39 -7.86 8.85
C THR A 162 -9.09 -6.62 9.71
N PRO A 163 -9.40 -5.39 9.27
CA PRO A 163 -10.23 -5.05 8.12
C PRO A 163 -9.41 -4.72 6.85
N PHE A 164 -8.29 -5.38 6.58
CA PHE A 164 -7.43 -5.07 5.42
C PHE A 164 -7.43 -6.18 4.37
N ASP A 165 -7.59 -5.76 3.12
CA ASP A 165 -7.30 -6.56 1.94
C ASP A 165 -5.84 -6.40 1.55
N ASN A 166 -5.21 -7.50 1.11
CA ASN A 166 -3.80 -7.50 0.71
C ASN A 166 -3.58 -8.26 -0.60
N ILE A 167 -2.67 -7.73 -1.41
CA ILE A 167 -2.27 -8.32 -2.68
C ILE A 167 -0.75 -8.36 -2.71
N ARG A 168 -0.19 -9.57 -2.83
CA ARG A 168 1.25 -9.75 -2.98
C ARG A 168 1.69 -9.32 -4.38
N LEU A 169 2.54 -8.30 -4.43
CA LEU A 169 3.00 -7.70 -5.68
C LEU A 169 4.18 -8.47 -6.25
N PHE A 170 5.22 -8.67 -5.44
CA PHE A 170 6.48 -9.28 -5.86
C PHE A 170 7.17 -10.01 -4.73
N GLU A 171 8.14 -10.83 -5.11
CA GLU A 171 9.15 -11.41 -4.24
C GLU A 171 10.51 -10.87 -4.67
N SER A 172 11.37 -10.58 -3.71
CA SER A 172 12.71 -10.02 -3.89
C SER A 172 13.65 -10.70 -2.92
N ARG A 173 14.95 -10.40 -3.06
CA ARG A 173 15.98 -10.85 -2.16
C ARG A 173 16.86 -9.69 -1.70
N LEU A 174 17.35 -9.75 -0.47
CA LEU A 174 18.41 -8.87 0.02
C LEU A 174 19.76 -9.54 -0.17
N PHE A 175 20.70 -8.85 -0.81
CA PHE A 175 22.05 -9.32 -1.04
C PHE A 175 23.07 -8.45 -0.29
N PRO A 176 24.07 -9.04 0.39
CA PRO A 176 25.23 -8.28 0.86
C PRO A 176 26.04 -7.82 -0.34
N VAL A 177 26.25 -6.51 -0.44
CA VAL A 177 26.99 -5.90 -1.54
C VAL A 177 28.02 -4.89 -1.05
N CYS A 178 29.09 -4.75 -1.81
CA CYS A 178 30.06 -3.66 -1.69
C CYS A 178 30.40 -3.07 -3.07
N ALA A 179 31.07 -1.92 -3.09
CA ALA A 179 31.60 -1.36 -4.33
C ALA A 179 32.68 -2.25 -4.95
N SER A 180 32.70 -2.27 -6.28
CA SER A 180 33.85 -2.77 -7.03
C SER A 180 35.06 -1.86 -6.85
N SER A 181 36.24 -2.45 -6.74
CA SER A 181 37.52 -1.77 -6.90
C SER A 181 37.78 -1.44 -8.38
N GLU A 182 38.83 -0.65 -8.65
CA GLU A 182 39.31 -0.37 -10.01
C GLU A 182 39.68 -1.64 -10.80
N GLN A 183 39.92 -2.76 -10.09
CA GLN A 183 40.31 -4.05 -10.66
C GLN A 183 39.12 -4.99 -10.89
N GLY A 184 37.88 -4.57 -10.57
CA GLY A 184 36.70 -5.43 -10.68
C GLY A 184 36.48 -6.37 -9.48
N GLU A 185 37.29 -6.23 -8.43
CA GLU A 185 37.23 -7.07 -7.22
C GLU A 185 36.48 -6.36 -6.08
N PRO A 186 35.83 -7.10 -5.15
CA PRO A 186 35.12 -6.50 -4.03
C PRO A 186 36.06 -5.71 -3.12
N ARG A 187 35.69 -4.47 -2.77
CA ARG A 187 36.51 -3.61 -1.90
C ARG A 187 36.57 -4.09 -0.45
N TYR A 188 35.59 -4.90 -0.04
CA TYR A 188 35.47 -5.49 1.29
C TYR A 188 34.97 -6.92 1.18
N THR A 189 35.38 -7.78 2.13
CA THR A 189 34.87 -9.15 2.24
C THR A 189 34.12 -9.35 3.56
N LEU A 190 33.32 -10.41 3.66
CA LEU A 190 32.53 -10.72 4.87
C LEU A 190 33.37 -11.40 5.96
N GLU A 191 34.48 -12.03 5.57
CA GLU A 191 35.40 -12.75 6.47
C GLU A 191 36.39 -11.82 7.17
N GLN A 192 36.57 -10.60 6.66
CA GLN A 192 37.49 -9.64 7.27
C GLN A 192 36.95 -9.20 8.64
N PRO A 193 37.81 -9.05 9.66
CA PRO A 193 37.38 -8.60 10.96
C PRO A 193 36.94 -7.13 10.91
N HIS A 194 35.85 -6.80 11.63
CA HIS A 194 35.32 -5.46 11.79
C HIS A 194 35.01 -4.72 10.48
N PHE A 195 34.47 -5.40 9.47
CA PHE A 195 34.09 -4.71 8.23
C PHE A 195 33.11 -3.55 8.51
N PRO A 196 33.19 -2.45 7.74
CA PRO A 196 32.28 -1.32 7.90
C PRO A 196 30.89 -1.70 7.41
N LEU A 197 29.95 -1.85 8.34
CA LEU A 197 28.56 -2.16 8.07
C LEU A 197 27.76 -0.87 7.87
N LEU A 198 27.06 -0.79 6.74
CA LEU A 198 26.06 0.23 6.44
C LEU A 198 24.69 -0.42 6.66
N ASN A 199 24.06 -0.13 7.79
CA ASN A 199 22.87 -0.84 8.25
C ASN A 199 21.60 0.00 8.09
N TYR A 200 20.45 -0.68 8.14
CA TYR A 200 19.18 0.01 8.28
C TYR A 200 18.92 0.47 9.70
N SER A 201 18.04 1.48 9.85
CA SER A 201 17.54 1.86 11.17
C SER A 201 16.84 0.67 11.84
N GLN A 202 17.05 0.53 13.16
CA GLN A 202 16.56 -0.64 13.94
C GLN A 202 15.04 -0.82 13.85
N ASN A 203 14.30 0.28 13.70
CA ASN A 203 12.84 0.27 13.63
C ASN A 203 12.30 0.01 12.22
N SER A 204 13.13 0.05 11.18
CA SER A 204 12.66 -0.28 9.83
C SER A 204 12.46 -1.79 9.66
N TYR A 205 11.54 -2.18 8.78
CA TYR A 205 11.35 -3.58 8.40
C TYR A 205 12.67 -4.25 7.99
N MET A 206 13.44 -3.59 7.13
CA MET A 206 14.74 -4.08 6.65
C MET A 206 15.75 -4.23 7.79
N GLY A 207 15.81 -3.27 8.70
CA GLY A 207 16.67 -3.35 9.89
C GLY A 207 16.32 -4.53 10.78
N ARG A 208 15.04 -4.80 11.01
CA ARG A 208 14.61 -5.99 11.78
C ARG A 208 15.02 -7.29 11.09
N LEU A 209 14.87 -7.36 9.77
CA LEU A 209 15.25 -8.54 8.98
C LEU A 209 16.77 -8.76 9.01
N ILE A 210 17.57 -7.74 8.72
CA ILE A 210 19.03 -7.81 8.68
C ILE A 210 19.63 -8.03 10.07
N ASN A 211 19.13 -7.38 11.12
CA ASN A 211 19.68 -7.59 12.46
C ASN A 211 19.41 -9.01 12.98
N ARG A 212 18.23 -9.57 12.68
CA ARG A 212 17.92 -10.97 13.00
C ARG A 212 18.89 -11.93 12.30
N THR A 213 19.22 -11.61 11.06
CA THR A 213 20.23 -12.32 10.26
C THR A 213 21.62 -12.22 10.86
N LEU A 214 22.13 -11.02 11.09
CA LEU A 214 23.49 -10.79 11.59
C LEU A 214 23.68 -11.46 12.96
N THR A 215 22.62 -11.53 13.77
CA THR A 215 22.66 -12.23 15.07
C THR A 215 22.78 -13.75 14.93
N ARG A 216 22.30 -14.36 13.83
CA ARG A 216 22.43 -15.81 13.59
C ARG A 216 23.83 -16.22 13.14
N HIS A 217 24.56 -15.29 12.54
CA HIS A 217 25.90 -15.49 11.98
C HIS A 217 26.95 -14.83 12.87
N ALA A 218 27.22 -15.44 14.03
CA ALA A 218 28.12 -14.91 15.05
C ALA A 218 29.59 -14.84 14.58
N GLU A 219 29.93 -15.52 13.49
CA GLU A 219 31.22 -15.45 12.81
C GLU A 219 31.46 -14.12 12.09
N LEU A 220 30.40 -13.38 11.74
CA LEU A 220 30.53 -12.08 11.08
C LEU A 220 30.95 -11.02 12.09
N SER A 221 32.14 -10.45 11.87
CA SER A 221 32.67 -9.37 12.70
C SER A 221 32.55 -8.04 11.95
N PHE A 222 31.76 -7.11 12.49
CA PHE A 222 31.50 -5.83 11.85
C PHE A 222 31.46 -4.67 12.83
N SER A 223 31.67 -3.46 12.30
CA SER A 223 31.45 -2.19 13.00
C SER A 223 30.39 -1.39 12.26
N THR A 224 29.33 -0.97 12.95
CA THR A 224 28.29 -0.15 12.31
C THR A 224 28.85 1.24 12.03
N PHE A 225 29.08 1.53 10.75
CA PHE A 225 29.67 2.78 10.29
C PHE A 225 28.59 3.82 9.91
N PHE A 226 27.48 3.36 9.33
CA PHE A 226 26.40 4.23 8.86
C PHE A 226 25.03 3.58 9.06
N VAL A 227 24.00 4.38 9.34
CA VAL A 227 22.63 3.90 9.58
C VAL A 227 21.61 4.79 8.85
N SER A 228 20.69 4.19 8.10
CA SER A 228 19.55 4.91 7.48
C SER A 228 18.36 3.99 7.22
N SER A 229 17.13 4.48 7.29
CA SER A 229 15.94 3.71 6.83
C SER A 229 15.81 3.66 5.30
N MET A 230 16.57 4.49 4.56
CA MET A 230 16.43 4.64 3.10
C MET A 230 17.41 3.73 2.35
N SER A 231 16.92 2.70 1.66
CA SER A 231 17.75 1.80 0.83
C SER A 231 18.57 2.55 -0.22
N GLU A 232 18.01 3.61 -0.82
CA GLU A 232 18.70 4.38 -1.86
C GLU A 232 19.90 5.15 -1.29
N LEU A 233 19.78 5.69 -0.07
CA LEU A 233 20.88 6.35 0.60
C LEU A 233 21.98 5.34 0.94
N LEU A 234 21.62 4.17 1.47
CA LEU A 234 22.58 3.09 1.71
C LEU A 234 23.27 2.66 0.43
N LYS A 235 22.54 2.50 -0.68
CA LYS A 235 23.12 2.17 -1.99
C LYS A 235 24.16 3.19 -2.41
N GLN A 236 23.87 4.48 -2.29
CA GLN A 236 24.83 5.52 -2.66
C GLN A 236 26.11 5.42 -1.82
N VAL A 237 25.97 5.26 -0.50
CA VAL A 237 27.13 5.14 0.40
C VAL A 237 27.94 3.86 0.14
N VAL A 238 27.29 2.76 -0.26
CA VAL A 238 27.98 1.55 -0.72
C VAL A 238 28.76 1.83 -2.00
N MET A 239 28.14 2.46 -3.01
CA MET A 239 28.78 2.78 -4.29
C MET A 239 29.99 3.71 -4.13
N ASP A 240 29.95 4.60 -3.14
CA ASP A 240 31.07 5.47 -2.77
C ASP A 240 32.19 4.71 -2.01
N GLY A 241 32.06 3.39 -1.85
CA GLY A 241 33.09 2.51 -1.32
C GLY A 241 33.26 2.60 0.20
N CYS A 242 32.21 2.97 0.93
CA CYS A 242 32.27 3.18 2.39
C CYS A 242 31.98 1.92 3.22
N GLY A 243 31.47 0.85 2.60
CA GLY A 243 31.30 -0.42 3.31
C GLY A 243 30.39 -1.44 2.62
N ILE A 244 29.87 -2.35 3.45
CA ILE A 244 28.98 -3.44 3.05
C ILE A 244 27.56 -3.11 3.52
N ALA A 245 26.56 -3.31 2.64
CA ALA A 245 25.15 -3.23 3.01
C ALA A 245 24.37 -4.42 2.43
N TRP A 246 23.28 -4.80 3.09
CA TRP A 246 22.29 -5.70 2.51
C TRP A 246 21.27 -4.88 1.75
N LEU A 247 21.24 -5.00 0.42
CA LEU A 247 20.34 -4.19 -0.42
C LEU A 247 19.39 -5.07 -1.22
N PRO A 248 18.15 -4.60 -1.47
CA PRO A 248 17.19 -5.35 -2.24
C PRO A 248 17.60 -5.43 -3.71
N GLU A 249 17.46 -6.61 -4.31
CA GLU A 249 17.83 -6.91 -5.69
C GLU A 249 17.32 -5.84 -6.68
N TYR A 250 16.06 -5.42 -6.51
CA TYR A 250 15.42 -4.44 -7.38
C TYR A 250 16.09 -3.06 -7.37
N ALA A 251 16.82 -2.71 -6.30
CA ALA A 251 17.50 -1.43 -6.18
C ALA A 251 18.94 -1.43 -6.71
N ILE A 252 19.55 -2.61 -6.87
CA ILE A 252 20.98 -2.79 -7.17
C ILE A 252 21.25 -3.54 -8.47
N ARG A 253 20.21 -4.04 -9.15
CA ARG A 253 20.37 -4.85 -10.37
C ARG A 253 21.19 -4.15 -11.45
N GLN A 254 20.93 -2.87 -11.67
CA GLN A 254 21.63 -2.11 -12.70
C GLN A 254 23.11 -1.97 -12.33
N GLU A 255 23.39 -1.61 -11.08
CA GLU A 255 24.74 -1.47 -10.55
C GLU A 255 25.55 -2.77 -10.59
N ILE A 256 24.91 -3.92 -10.33
CA ILE A 256 25.55 -5.23 -10.48
C ILE A 256 25.84 -5.52 -11.96
N THR A 257 24.88 -5.24 -12.84
CA THR A 257 25.02 -5.45 -14.29
C THR A 257 26.15 -4.59 -14.87
N ASP A 258 26.30 -3.36 -14.37
CA ASP A 258 27.35 -2.44 -14.76
C ASP A 258 28.71 -2.75 -14.11
N GLY A 259 28.78 -3.73 -13.19
CA GLY A 259 29.98 -4.06 -12.43
C GLY A 259 30.37 -3.03 -11.38
N ARG A 260 29.47 -2.12 -11.01
CA ARG A 260 29.70 -1.09 -9.96
C ARG A 260 29.56 -1.67 -8.55
N LEU A 261 28.65 -2.62 -8.38
CA LEU A 261 28.43 -3.35 -7.12
C LEU A 261 28.72 -4.84 -7.31
N ILE A 262 29.28 -5.45 -6.26
CA ILE A 262 29.60 -6.88 -6.22
C ILE A 262 28.80 -7.53 -5.09
N VAL A 263 28.13 -8.63 -5.41
CA VAL A 263 27.43 -9.48 -4.44
C VAL A 263 28.45 -10.37 -3.73
N LEU A 264 28.46 -10.31 -2.40
CA LEU A 264 29.43 -11.01 -1.56
C LEU A 264 28.98 -12.42 -1.17
N ASP A 265 27.68 -12.67 -1.20
CA ASP A 265 27.08 -13.97 -0.88
C ASP A 265 25.76 -14.12 -1.64
N ALA A 266 25.53 -15.31 -2.21
CA ALA A 266 24.35 -15.65 -3.00
C ALA A 266 23.53 -16.81 -2.43
N ASP A 267 23.93 -17.38 -1.29
CA ASP A 267 23.37 -18.60 -0.73
C ASP A 267 22.83 -18.39 0.70
N GLU A 268 23.71 -18.31 1.70
CA GLU A 268 23.30 -18.34 3.12
C GLU A 268 22.90 -16.96 3.64
N LEU A 269 23.48 -15.90 3.08
CA LEU A 269 23.23 -14.53 3.51
C LEU A 269 22.26 -13.77 2.59
N VAL A 270 21.41 -14.52 1.89
CA VAL A 270 20.37 -14.01 1.00
C VAL A 270 19.00 -14.17 1.61
N TYR A 271 18.26 -13.07 1.70
CA TYR A 271 17.00 -13.07 2.46
C TYR A 271 15.79 -12.80 1.57
N PRO A 272 14.76 -13.65 1.62
CA PRO A 272 13.53 -13.39 0.89
C PRO A 272 12.85 -12.15 1.47
N ASP A 273 12.33 -11.36 0.57
CA ASP A 273 11.52 -10.18 0.83
C ASP A 273 10.29 -10.23 -0.07
N SER A 274 9.17 -9.68 0.37
CA SER A 274 7.96 -9.62 -0.44
C SER A 274 7.24 -8.30 -0.24
N GLY A 275 7.01 -7.60 -1.34
CA GLY A 275 6.19 -6.39 -1.33
C GLY A 275 4.70 -6.72 -1.46
N LEU A 276 3.90 -6.02 -0.67
CA LEU A 276 2.45 -6.10 -0.62
C LEU A 276 1.84 -4.74 -0.98
N CYS A 277 0.71 -4.77 -1.68
CA CYS A 277 -0.24 -3.66 -1.75
C CYS A 277 -1.39 -3.98 -0.81
N LEU A 278 -1.83 -2.99 -0.05
CA LEU A 278 -2.82 -3.14 1.02
C LEU A 278 -3.87 -2.03 0.89
N SER A 279 -5.14 -2.41 1.12
CA SER A 279 -6.30 -1.51 1.16
C SER A 279 -7.25 -1.91 2.29
N HIS A 280 -8.23 -1.07 2.62
CA HIS A 280 -9.32 -1.51 3.51
C HIS A 280 -10.21 -2.54 2.81
N GLU A 281 -10.67 -3.52 3.57
CA GLU A 281 -11.62 -4.56 3.18
C GLU A 281 -13.01 -3.94 3.02
N TYR A 282 -13.66 -4.23 1.89
CA TYR A 282 -15.02 -3.79 1.64
C TYR A 282 -16.00 -4.88 2.08
N PRO A 283 -17.08 -4.58 2.82
CA PRO A 283 -18.06 -5.59 3.19
C PRO A 283 -18.72 -6.17 1.93
N HIS A 284 -18.51 -7.47 1.70
CA HIS A 284 -19.24 -8.24 0.71
C HIS A 284 -20.70 -8.42 1.17
N GLU A 285 -21.69 -8.09 0.33
CA GLU A 285 -23.09 -8.38 0.66
C GLU A 285 -23.35 -9.90 0.77
N PRO A 286 -24.00 -10.37 1.86
CA PRO A 286 -24.39 -11.76 2.00
C PRO A 286 -25.63 -12.04 1.15
N GLY A 287 -25.45 -12.66 -0.02
CA GLY A 287 -26.55 -13.23 -0.81
C GLY A 287 -26.65 -12.78 -2.27
N GLY A 288 -25.76 -11.91 -2.75
CA GLY A 288 -25.64 -11.63 -4.19
C GLY A 288 -25.10 -12.85 -4.94
N ARG A 289 -25.78 -13.29 -6.00
CA ARG A 289 -25.26 -14.32 -6.93
C ARG A 289 -23.83 -13.94 -7.33
N ASN A 290 -22.91 -14.91 -7.28
CA ASN A 290 -21.54 -14.78 -7.80
C ASN A 290 -21.56 -14.18 -9.23
N VAL A 291 -21.37 -12.87 -9.34
CA VAL A 291 -20.93 -12.22 -10.60
C VAL A 291 -19.41 -12.07 -10.59
N LEU A 292 -18.76 -12.35 -9.46
CA LEU A 292 -17.32 -12.33 -9.28
C LEU A 292 -16.76 -13.73 -9.57
N ALA A 293 -16.37 -13.98 -10.82
CA ALA A 293 -15.37 -15.01 -11.05
C ALA A 293 -14.10 -14.58 -10.30
N ARG A 294 -13.57 -15.43 -9.41
CA ARG A 294 -12.15 -15.34 -9.01
C ARG A 294 -11.34 -15.14 -10.31
N PRO A 295 -10.46 -14.14 -10.40
CA PRO A 295 -9.61 -13.97 -11.57
C PRO A 295 -8.93 -15.31 -11.89
N ALA A 296 -8.87 -15.71 -13.15
CA ALA A 296 -8.36 -17.03 -13.56
C ALA A 296 -6.95 -17.34 -13.01
N TRP A 297 -6.14 -16.31 -12.67
CA TRP A 297 -4.82 -16.48 -12.05
C TRP A 297 -4.85 -16.89 -10.57
N ALA A 298 -5.94 -16.64 -9.83
CA ALA A 298 -6.14 -17.13 -8.46
C ALA A 298 -6.43 -18.63 -8.40
N SER A 299 -6.52 -19.31 -9.56
CA SER A 299 -6.60 -20.77 -9.69
C SER A 299 -5.30 -21.42 -10.19
N GLY A 300 -4.22 -20.64 -10.31
CA GLY A 300 -2.89 -21.13 -10.67
C GLY A 300 -2.29 -22.00 -9.56
N ARG A 301 -2.14 -23.29 -9.84
CA ARG A 301 -1.50 -24.30 -8.99
C ARG A 301 -0.19 -23.78 -8.42
N ALA A 302 0.05 -24.08 -7.14
CA ALA A 302 1.38 -24.01 -6.54
C ALA A 302 2.40 -24.61 -7.53
N VAL A 303 3.40 -23.83 -7.90
CA VAL A 303 4.50 -24.32 -8.74
C VAL A 303 5.31 -25.26 -7.86
N ASP A 304 5.43 -26.51 -8.31
CA ASP A 304 6.09 -27.61 -7.62
C ASP A 304 7.60 -27.31 -7.48
N HIS A 305 8.07 -27.12 -6.24
CA HIS A 305 9.42 -26.62 -5.89
C HIS A 305 10.57 -27.64 -6.06
N GLN A 306 10.35 -28.77 -6.75
CA GLN A 306 11.39 -29.80 -6.87
C GLN A 306 12.35 -29.62 -8.06
N ALA A 307 12.10 -28.69 -9.00
CA ALA A 307 12.91 -28.57 -10.21
C ALA A 307 14.10 -27.58 -10.13
N GLU A 308 14.15 -26.67 -9.16
CA GLU A 308 15.14 -25.56 -9.14
C GLU A 308 16.47 -25.87 -8.42
N ARG A 309 16.65 -27.07 -7.87
CA ARG A 309 17.87 -27.43 -7.10
C ARG A 309 19.14 -27.68 -7.93
N ARG A 310 19.16 -27.34 -9.22
CA ARG A 310 20.34 -27.54 -10.11
C ARG A 310 20.47 -26.42 -11.13
N CYS A 311 20.84 -25.20 -10.71
CA CYS A 311 21.35 -24.18 -11.62
C CYS A 311 22.55 -23.47 -11.00
N SER A 312 23.65 -23.36 -11.77
CA SER A 312 24.89 -22.71 -11.34
C SER A 312 24.74 -21.18 -11.35
N PRO A 313 25.53 -20.45 -10.54
CA PRO A 313 25.41 -18.99 -10.36
C PRO A 313 25.53 -18.16 -11.65
N ALA A 314 26.18 -18.68 -12.70
CA ALA A 314 26.28 -17.99 -13.99
C ALA A 314 24.96 -17.99 -14.81
N THR A 315 23.97 -18.80 -14.44
CA THR A 315 22.70 -18.95 -15.21
C THR A 315 21.59 -18.01 -14.71
N VAL A 316 21.70 -17.49 -13.49
CA VAL A 316 20.70 -16.58 -12.87
C VAL A 316 20.60 -15.24 -13.61
N ALA A 317 21.65 -14.81 -14.31
CA ALA A 317 21.68 -13.53 -15.02
C ALA A 317 20.89 -13.49 -16.35
N ARG A 318 20.43 -14.63 -16.90
CA ARG A 318 19.85 -14.67 -18.27
C ARG A 318 18.37 -14.98 -18.38
N VAL A 319 17.67 -15.37 -17.31
CA VAL A 319 16.25 -15.77 -17.41
C VAL A 319 15.41 -14.98 -16.40
N SER A 320 14.44 -14.20 -16.91
CA SER A 320 13.21 -13.71 -16.25
C SER A 320 13.16 -12.34 -15.51
N GLY A 321 14.14 -11.44 -15.67
CA GLY A 321 14.11 -10.13 -15.00
C GLY A 321 13.12 -9.09 -15.55
N GLN A 322 12.84 -9.06 -16.86
CA GLN A 322 11.97 -8.05 -17.48
C GLN A 322 10.48 -8.47 -17.43
N ASP A 323 10.25 -9.78 -17.56
CA ASP A 323 8.94 -10.43 -17.50
C ASP A 323 8.30 -10.36 -16.11
N SER A 324 9.11 -10.37 -15.04
CA SER A 324 8.60 -10.29 -13.67
C SER A 324 8.05 -8.90 -13.34
N TYR A 325 8.72 -7.80 -13.72
CA TYR A 325 8.24 -6.43 -13.42
C TYR A 325 7.04 -6.01 -14.24
N GLN A 326 6.99 -6.39 -15.51
CA GLN A 326 5.78 -6.17 -16.31
C GLN A 326 4.60 -6.97 -15.74
N ARG A 327 4.82 -8.19 -15.23
CA ARG A 327 3.79 -8.96 -14.52
C ARG A 327 3.42 -8.37 -13.16
N ILE A 328 4.37 -7.81 -12.41
CA ILE A 328 4.13 -7.13 -11.12
C ILE A 328 3.26 -5.90 -11.34
N ALA A 329 3.65 -5.04 -12.29
CA ALA A 329 2.92 -3.83 -12.57
C ALA A 329 1.57 -4.12 -13.27
N ALA A 330 1.45 -5.16 -14.10
CA ALA A 330 0.17 -5.62 -14.62
C ALA A 330 -0.75 -6.16 -13.51
N ARG A 331 -0.23 -6.98 -12.59
CA ARG A 331 -0.98 -7.44 -11.41
C ARG A 331 -1.39 -6.31 -10.49
N THR A 332 -0.55 -5.28 -10.36
CA THR A 332 -0.86 -4.09 -9.57
C THR A 332 -1.90 -3.23 -10.26
N SER A 333 -1.82 -3.07 -11.58
CA SER A 333 -2.81 -2.36 -12.39
C SER A 333 -4.14 -3.09 -12.35
N ASP A 334 -4.17 -4.41 -12.56
CA ASP A 334 -5.37 -5.24 -12.47
C ASP A 334 -5.96 -5.24 -11.05
N ALA A 335 -5.11 -5.23 -10.02
CA ALA A 335 -5.53 -5.12 -8.63
C ALA A 335 -6.14 -3.75 -8.31
N VAL A 336 -5.47 -2.68 -8.76
CA VAL A 336 -5.93 -1.30 -8.59
C VAL A 336 -7.20 -1.08 -9.42
N GLU A 337 -7.29 -1.60 -10.63
CA GLU A 337 -8.50 -1.59 -11.46
C GLU A 337 -9.60 -2.48 -10.89
N SER A 338 -9.27 -3.61 -10.25
CA SER A 338 -10.25 -4.43 -9.54
C SER A 338 -10.77 -3.69 -8.31
N ILE A 339 -9.92 -3.05 -7.52
CA ILE A 339 -10.32 -2.33 -6.30
C ILE A 339 -11.09 -1.03 -6.67
N ILE A 340 -10.60 -0.27 -7.65
CA ILE A 340 -11.30 0.89 -8.23
C ILE A 340 -12.60 0.45 -8.94
N GLY A 341 -12.58 -0.70 -9.61
CA GLY A 341 -13.71 -1.33 -10.27
C GLY A 341 -14.78 -1.79 -9.29
N HIS A 342 -14.40 -2.35 -8.14
CA HIS A 342 -15.34 -2.68 -7.06
C HIS A 342 -15.92 -1.43 -6.42
N ALA A 343 -15.13 -0.36 -6.26
CA ALA A 343 -15.61 0.94 -5.81
C ALA A 343 -16.62 1.58 -6.79
N THR A 344 -16.52 1.31 -8.09
CA THR A 344 -17.39 1.89 -9.15
C THR A 344 -18.55 0.97 -9.59
N ALA A 345 -18.42 -0.35 -9.49
CA ALA A 345 -19.46 -1.31 -9.86
C ALA A 345 -20.55 -1.48 -8.79
N SER A 346 -20.23 -1.21 -7.52
CA SER A 346 -21.23 -1.08 -6.44
C SER A 346 -22.16 0.13 -6.64
N SER A 347 -21.86 1.01 -7.61
CA SER A 347 -22.59 2.25 -7.90
C SER A 347 -23.61 2.15 -9.05
N TYR A 348 -23.71 1.01 -9.75
CA TYR A 348 -24.58 0.88 -10.93
C TYR A 348 -25.30 -0.49 -11.00
N PRO A 349 -26.64 -0.56 -10.97
CA PRO A 349 -27.34 -1.76 -11.40
C PRO A 349 -27.22 -1.91 -12.93
N ALA A 350 -27.00 -3.15 -13.36
CA ALA A 350 -26.92 -3.53 -14.77
C ALA A 350 -28.18 -3.10 -15.55
N THR A 351 -27.95 -2.43 -16.69
CA THR A 351 -28.80 -2.39 -17.90
C THR A 351 -30.31 -2.19 -17.70
N ILE A 352 -30.79 -0.96 -17.93
CA ILE A 352 -32.14 -0.77 -18.50
C ILE A 352 -32.03 -1.06 -20.00
N SER A 353 -32.39 -2.27 -20.38
CA SER A 353 -32.72 -2.63 -21.76
C SER A 353 -33.97 -1.86 -22.20
N GLY A 354 -33.87 -1.08 -23.27
CA GLY A 354 -35.03 -0.68 -24.05
C GLY A 354 -35.21 0.82 -24.25
N ILE A 355 -34.34 1.46 -25.05
CA ILE A 355 -34.75 2.62 -25.86
C ILE A 355 -34.13 2.46 -27.25
N SER A 356 -34.98 2.14 -28.22
CA SER A 356 -34.66 2.16 -29.66
C SER A 356 -34.59 3.63 -30.11
N VAL A 357 -33.41 4.11 -30.45
CA VAL A 357 -33.24 5.41 -31.12
C VAL A 357 -32.93 5.15 -32.59
N GLN A 358 -33.85 5.54 -33.48
CA GLN A 358 -33.64 5.48 -34.93
C GLN A 358 -32.62 6.54 -35.38
N PRO A 359 -31.85 6.28 -36.45
CA PRO A 359 -30.84 7.21 -36.93
C PRO A 359 -31.49 8.40 -37.66
N ILE A 360 -31.20 9.61 -37.21
CA ILE A 360 -31.46 10.84 -37.97
C ILE A 360 -30.35 10.98 -39.01
N ILE A 361 -30.75 10.89 -40.28
CA ILE A 361 -29.90 11.14 -41.44
C ILE A 361 -29.71 12.66 -41.56
N ILE A 362 -28.45 13.08 -41.62
CA ILE A 362 -28.03 14.46 -41.87
C ILE A 362 -28.30 14.80 -43.34
N ALA A 363 -28.98 15.93 -43.59
CA ALA A 363 -28.98 16.64 -44.86
C ALA A 363 -28.94 18.15 -44.59
#